data_AF-A0A520G7W8-F1
#
_entry.id   AF-A0A520G7W8-F1
#
_cell.length_a   1.000
_cell.length_b   1.000
_cell.length_c   1.000
_cell.angle_alpha   90.00
_cell.angle_beta   90.00
_cell.angle_gamma   90.00
#
_symmetry.space_group_name_H-M   'P 1'
#
loop_
_entity.id
_entity.type
_entity.pdbx_description
1 polymer ?
#
loop_
_entity_poly.entity_id
_entity_poly.type
_entity_poly.pdbx_seq_one_letter_code
_entity_poly.pdbx_strand_id
1 'polypeptide(L)' 'MKTPIKLVIDEPAPGSFIWTLLETDTSGAPRRVLKAAEYGADSYEAALAAGTRVMDAEIRKSMAPTPQRDGVSH' A
#
# COMPACT_ATOMS: atom_id res chain seq x y z
N MET A 1 8.45 12.35 7.57
CA MET A 1 8.73 11.01 8.14
C MET A 1 8.08 9.98 7.24
N LYS A 2 8.79 8.96 6.75
CA LYS A 2 8.18 7.87 5.97
C LYS A 2 7.47 6.93 6.96
N THR A 3 6.16 6.78 6.86
CA THR A 3 5.42 5.78 7.62
C THR A 3 5.66 4.40 6.99
N PRO A 4 6.05 3.36 7.76
CA PRO A 4 6.28 2.04 7.19
C PRO A 4 4.96 1.45 6.66
N ILE A 5 5.04 0.80 5.50
CA ILE A 5 3.90 0.13 4.85
C ILE A 5 4.12 -1.39 4.94
N LYS A 6 3.08 -2.13 5.32
CA LYS A 6 3.07 -3.59 5.34
C LYS A 6 2.09 -4.11 4.30
N LEU A 7 2.52 -5.09 3.51
CA LEU A 7 1.67 -5.88 2.63
C LEU A 7 1.25 -7.17 3.36
N VAL A 8 -0.05 -7.46 3.34
CA VAL A 8 -0.66 -8.69 3.87
C VAL A 8 -1.38 -9.40 2.73
N ILE A 9 -1.24 -10.72 2.67
CA ILE A 9 -1.98 -11.59 1.76
C ILE A 9 -2.82 -12.53 2.62
N ASP A 10 -4.12 -12.55 2.36
CA ASP A 10 -5.09 -13.41 3.04
C ASP A 10 -5.82 -14.29 2.02
N GLU A 11 -6.27 -15.46 2.45
CA GLU A 11 -7.07 -16.40 1.64
C GLU A 11 -8.48 -16.52 2.23
N PRO A 12 -9.41 -15.57 1.94
CA PRO A 12 -10.77 -15.59 2.51
C PRO A 12 -11.61 -16.79 2.08
N ALA A 13 -11.27 -17.40 0.93
CA ALA A 13 -11.87 -18.62 0.44
C ALA A 13 -10.80 -19.47 -0.25
N PRO A 14 -10.90 -20.81 -0.25
CA PRO A 14 -9.90 -21.67 -0.88
C PRO A 14 -9.62 -21.28 -2.33
N GLY A 15 -8.36 -21.02 -2.66
CA GLY A 15 -7.90 -20.60 -3.98
C GLY A 15 -8.22 -19.15 -4.34
N SER A 16 -8.68 -18.33 -3.38
CA SER A 16 -8.94 -16.90 -3.58
C SER A 16 -8.10 -16.07 -2.63
N PHE A 17 -7.11 -15.37 -3.17
CA PHE A 17 -6.13 -14.59 -2.41
C PHE A 17 -6.37 -13.10 -2.60
N ILE A 18 -6.50 -12.37 -1.49
CA ILE A 18 -6.62 -10.90 -1.50
C ILE A 18 -5.36 -10.28 -0.90
N TRP A 19 -4.99 -9.11 -1.38
CA TRP A 19 -3.91 -8.31 -0.82
C TRP A 19 -4.45 -7.07 -0.10
N THR A 20 -3.81 -6.70 1.01
CA THR A 20 -4.10 -5.46 1.75
C THR A 20 -2.79 -4.74 2.09
N LEU A 21 -2.74 -3.44 1.81
CA LEU A 21 -1.66 -2.55 2.25
C LEU A 21 -2.08 -1.82 3.52
N LEU A 22 -1.27 -1.96 4.56
CA LEU A 22 -1.48 -1.33 5.85
C LEU A 22 -0.39 -0.29 6.09
N GLU A 23 -0.79 0.91 6.51
CA GLU A 23 0.13 1.81 7.19
C GLU A 23 0.38 1.27 8.59
N THR A 24 1.64 1.21 8.97
CA THR A 24 2.07 0.77 10.29
C THR A 24 2.79 1.90 11.01
N ASP A 25 2.89 1.79 12.33
CA ASP A 25 3.79 2.63 13.11
C ASP A 25 5.22 2.10 13.13
N THR A 26 6.10 2.78 13.86
CA THR A 26 7.51 2.38 14.00
C THR A 26 7.70 1.06 14.76
N SER A 27 6.68 0.56 15.45
CA SER A 27 6.68 -0.76 16.10
C SER A 27 6.13 -1.87 15.19
N GLY A 28 5.64 -1.51 13.99
CA GLY A 28 5.02 -2.44 13.04
C GLY A 28 3.53 -2.70 13.31
N ALA A 29 2.92 -1.99 14.27
CA ALA A 29 1.50 -2.12 14.57
C ALA A 29 0.67 -1.47 13.44
N PRO A 30 -0.34 -2.16 12.88
CA PRO A 30 -1.24 -1.59 11.89
C PRO A 30 -2.00 -0.38 12.46
N ARG A 31 -1.93 0.74 11.75
CA ARG A 31 -2.69 1.95 12.08
C ARG A 31 -3.94 2.09 11.22
N ARG A 32 -3.81 1.88 9.91
CA ARG A 32 -4.92 1.99 8.95
C ARG A 32 -4.66 1.20 7.68
N VAL A 33 -5.72 0.89 6.95
CA VAL A 33 -5.65 0.39 5.57
C VAL A 33 -5.35 1.55 4.62
N LEU A 34 -4.34 1.38 3.78
CA LEU A 34 -4.03 2.32 2.69
C LEU A 34 -4.78 1.95 1.41
N LYS A 35 -4.72 0.67 1.04
CA LYS A 35 -5.37 0.09 -0.13
C LYS A 35 -5.64 -1.39 0.09
N ALA A 36 -6.62 -1.92 -0.62
CA ALA A 36 -6.92 -3.34 -0.66
C ALA A 36 -7.24 -3.76 -2.09
N ALA A 37 -7.16 -5.05 -2.36
CA ALA A 37 -7.61 -5.64 -3.60
C ALA A 37 -9.11 -5.43 -3.78
N GLU A 38 -9.54 -5.04 -4.98
CA GLU A 38 -10.97 -5.00 -5.34
C GLU A 38 -11.53 -6.41 -5.57
N TYR A 39 -10.68 -7.35 -6.01
CA TYR A 39 -11.02 -8.73 -6.32
C TYR A 39 -9.95 -9.69 -5.83
N GLY A 40 -10.35 -10.92 -5.52
CA GLY A 40 -9.41 -12.00 -5.21
C GLY A 40 -8.65 -12.44 -6.46
N ALA A 41 -7.37 -12.76 -6.29
CA ALA A 41 -6.54 -13.46 -7.25
C ALA A 41 -6.69 -14.98 -7.07
N ASP A 42 -6.44 -15.74 -8.13
CA ASP A 42 -6.50 -17.20 -8.17
C ASP A 42 -5.24 -17.88 -7.57
N SER A 43 -4.22 -17.10 -7.24
CA SER A 43 -2.95 -17.57 -6.71
C SER A 43 -2.34 -16.56 -5.75
N TYR A 44 -1.59 -17.09 -4.77
CA TYR A 44 -0.86 -16.29 -3.78
C TYR A 44 0.15 -15.36 -4.46
N GLU A 45 0.85 -15.87 -5.47
CA GLU A 45 1.88 -15.16 -6.23
C GLU A 45 1.28 -13.99 -7.01
N ALA A 46 0.10 -14.16 -7.60
CA ALA A 46 -0.61 -13.09 -8.29
C ALA A 46 -1.03 -11.98 -7.31
N ALA A 47 -1.58 -12.35 -6.14
CA ALA A 47 -1.92 -11.38 -5.09
C ALA A 47 -0.68 -10.64 -4.57
N LEU A 48 0.42 -11.37 -4.33
CA LEU A 48 1.69 -10.81 -3.86
C LEU A 48 2.30 -9.85 -4.88
N ALA A 49 2.35 -10.24 -6.15
CA ALA A 49 2.88 -9.41 -7.23
C ALA A 49 2.04 -8.13 -7.41
N ALA A 50 0.71 -8.26 -7.40
CA ALA A 50 -0.20 -7.12 -7.46
C ALA A 50 0.00 -6.18 -6.27
N GLY A 51 -0.02 -6.70 -5.05
CA GLY A 51 0.21 -5.92 -3.83
C GLY A 51 1.56 -5.22 -3.80
N THR A 52 2.63 -5.88 -4.26
CA THR A 52 3.99 -5.33 -4.31
C THR A 52 4.09 -4.16 -5.27
N ARG A 53 3.51 -4.28 -6.49
CA ARG A 53 3.48 -3.18 -7.47
C ARG A 53 2.77 -1.95 -6.92
N VAL A 54 1.67 -2.15 -6.19
CA VAL A 54 0.93 -1.06 -5.56
C VAL A 54 1.74 -0.46 -4.41
N MET A 55 2.36 -1.29 -3.57
CA MET A 55 3.22 -0.84 -2.47
C MET A 55 4.35 0.06 -3.00
N ASP A 56 5.06 -0.36 -4.04
CA ASP A 56 6.11 0.43 -4.68
C ASP A 56 5.59 1.77 -5.20
N ALA A 57 4.40 1.78 -5.79
CA ALA A 57 3.76 3.02 -6.26
C ALA A 57 3.43 3.98 -5.11
N GLU A 58 2.93 3.47 -3.98
CA GLU A 58 2.64 4.29 -2.80
C GLU A 58 3.92 4.80 -2.14
N ILE A 59 4.96 3.97 -2.05
CA ILE A 59 6.30 4.37 -1.58
C ILE A 59 6.86 5.49 -2.45
N ARG A 60 6.77 5.39 -3.78
CA ARG A 60 7.20 6.46 -4.71
C ARG A 60 6.41 7.76 -4.53
N LYS A 61 5.08 7.69 -4.36
CA LYS A 61 4.24 8.88 -4.12
C LYS A 61 4.64 9.60 -2.83
N SER A 62 4.95 8.85 -1.77
CA SER A 62 5.39 9.43 -0.50
C SER A 62 6.76 10.13 -0.56
N MET A 63 7.54 9.85 -1.61
CA MET A 63 8.86 10.47 -1.86
C MET A 63 8.82 11.63 -2.84
N ALA A 64 7.72 11.83 -3.57
CA ALA A 64 7.61 12.95 -4.49
C ALA A 64 7.57 14.27 -3.69
N PRO A 65 8.47 15.23 -3.95
CA PRO A 65 8.35 16.54 -3.34
C PRO A 65 7.05 17.19 -3.81
N THR A 66 6.22 17.62 -2.86
CA THR A 66 5.12 18.55 -3.14
C THR A 66 5.71 19.75 -3.89
N PRO A 67 5.22 20.10 -5.09
CA PRO A 67 5.59 21.38 -5.68
C PRO A 67 5.01 22.47 -4.78
N GLN A 68 5.89 23.06 -3.97
CA GLN A 68 5.61 24.25 -3.18
C GLN A 68 5.23 25.36 -4.15
N ARG A 69 3.92 25.58 -4.30
CA ARG A 69 3.38 26.79 -4.94
C ARG A 69 3.61 27.93 -3.95
N ASP A 70 4.83 28.44 -3.92
CA ASP A 70 5.09 29.78 -3.38
C ASP A 70 4.47 30.77 -4.37
N GLY A 71 3.18 31.02 -4.18
CA GLY A 71 2.46 32.11 -4.81
C GLY A 71 3.03 33.42 -4.25
N VAL A 72 3.73 34.14 -5.11
CA VAL A 72 4.19 35.52 -4.93
C VAL A 72 3.00 36.39 -4.52
N SER A 73 3.05 36.97 -3.32
CA SER A 73 2.10 38.01 -2.89
C SER A 73 2.37 39.30 -3.68
N HIS A 74 1.28 39.88 -4.20
CA HIS A 74 1.23 41.15 -4.92
C HIS A 74 1.02 42.33 -3.95
#